data_AF-A0A8S3Q4Y6-F1
#
_entry.id   AF-A0A8S3Q4Y6-F1
#
_cell.length_a   1.000
_cell.length_b   1.000
_cell.length_c   1.000
_cell.angle_alpha   90.00
_cell.angle_beta   90.00
_cell.angle_gamma   90.00
#
_symmetry.space_group_name_H-M   'P 1'
#
loop_
_entity.id
_entity.type
_entity.pdbx_description
1 polymer ?
#
loop_
_entity_poly.entity_id
_entity_poly.type
_entity_poly.pdbx_seq_one_letter_code
_entity_poly.pdbx_strand_id
1 'polypeptide(L)'
;MNLYRNVANRGEHTVELIDKILIKGSFHFEISTQLCQVFVQYEHEKKNFMYKAADLNDLRSRALLIMNVDEKSKSDKKELRKEKLNKFVVLIDNAFEVQAICLQLKQAGHFGFASYENKCGREDMVALIKILQNQYDDWETEIKAIRTRYNYMNFFLSNQLYELYMFLKGNTQTDRKILATVGAVLRFMGLSTDTLYQIPKIYQKYTTPESGDHTKALENIGQTLNFISKIKDFSRDQKRIAEAQNVSFVEKVQPGKPYFAWLDESSPLVIKVLLALYCNTTNTLPLAYQVLFCHEDTSFEEIDLLIRRCEESTEISKQRICFQL
;
A
#
# COMPACT_ATOMS: atom_id res chain seq x y z
N MET A 1 33.27 27.71 -33.80
CA MET A 1 33.60 26.32 -34.20
C MET A 1 33.49 25.26 -33.08
N ASN A 2 33.02 25.59 -31.86
CA ASN A 2 32.93 24.63 -30.73
C ASN A 2 31.53 24.05 -30.47
N LEU A 3 30.44 24.69 -30.93
CA LEU A 3 29.08 24.18 -30.70
C LEU A 3 28.81 22.88 -31.49
N TYR A 4 29.25 22.81 -32.75
CA TYR A 4 29.07 21.62 -33.61
C TYR A 4 29.83 20.39 -33.09
N ARG A 5 30.98 20.58 -32.44
CA ARG A 5 31.76 19.48 -31.82
C ARG A 5 31.07 18.89 -30.59
N ASN A 6 30.44 19.75 -29.77
CA ASN A 6 29.70 19.31 -28.59
C ASN A 6 28.38 18.58 -28.95
N VAL A 7 27.76 18.93 -30.08
CA VAL A 7 26.57 18.24 -30.59
C VAL A 7 26.95 16.91 -31.26
N ALA A 8 28.05 16.87 -32.04
CA ALA A 8 28.52 15.65 -32.71
C ALA A 8 29.01 14.56 -31.74
N ASN A 9 29.66 14.95 -30.62
CA ASN A 9 30.25 13.99 -29.66
C ASN A 9 29.28 13.58 -28.54
N ARG A 10 28.04 14.07 -28.55
CA ARG A 10 27.06 13.80 -27.48
C ARG A 10 26.71 12.31 -27.34
N GLY A 11 26.72 11.58 -28.46
CA GLY A 11 26.52 10.12 -28.47
C GLY A 11 27.70 9.35 -27.90
N GLU A 12 28.94 9.81 -28.14
CA GLU A 12 30.15 9.18 -27.59
C GLU A 12 30.24 9.38 -26.07
N HIS A 13 30.01 10.61 -25.58
CA HIS A 13 29.98 10.89 -24.15
C HIS A 13 28.91 10.07 -23.41
N THR A 14 27.74 9.84 -24.04
CA THR A 14 26.68 9.01 -23.45
C THR A 14 27.15 7.56 -23.27
N VAL A 15 27.85 7.01 -24.26
CA VAL A 15 28.39 5.63 -24.19
C VAL A 15 29.48 5.52 -23.13
N GLU A 16 30.39 6.48 -23.04
CA GLU A 16 31.43 6.49 -22.01
C GLU A 16 30.85 6.51 -20.60
N LEU A 17 29.79 7.30 -20.40
CA LEU A 17 29.09 7.35 -19.12
C LEU A 17 28.40 6.01 -18.80
N ILE A 18 27.73 5.42 -19.79
CA ILE A 18 27.11 4.10 -19.66
C ILE A 18 28.16 3.05 -19.28
N ASP A 19 29.32 3.04 -19.94
CA ASP A 19 30.43 2.13 -19.62
C ASP A 19 30.91 2.32 -18.17
N LYS A 20 31.02 3.57 -17.69
CA LYS A 20 31.38 3.84 -16.28
C LYS A 20 30.35 3.28 -15.30
N ILE A 21 29.05 3.44 -15.59
CA ILE A 21 27.97 2.88 -14.78
C ILE A 21 28.01 1.34 -14.81
N LEU A 22 28.17 0.74 -15.99
CA LEU A 22 28.26 -0.70 -16.18
C LEU A 22 29.50 -1.35 -15.54
N ILE A 23 30.56 -0.59 -15.27
CA ILE A 23 31.79 -1.13 -14.67
C ILE A 23 31.88 -0.80 -13.17
N LYS A 24 31.46 0.40 -12.75
CA LYS A 24 31.64 0.90 -11.38
C LYS A 24 30.37 1.32 -10.64
N GLY A 25 29.22 1.37 -11.31
CA GLY A 25 27.96 1.80 -10.71
C GLY A 25 27.48 0.88 -9.58
N SER A 26 27.03 1.50 -8.49
CA SER A 26 26.31 0.88 -7.38
C SER A 26 24.96 1.55 -7.22
N PHE A 27 23.89 0.76 -7.23
CA PHE A 27 22.52 1.25 -7.12
C PHE A 27 22.12 1.36 -5.65
N HIS A 28 21.29 2.36 -5.37
CA HIS A 28 20.73 2.60 -4.06
C HIS A 28 19.23 2.85 -4.20
N PHE A 29 18.48 2.25 -3.29
CA PHE A 29 17.03 2.34 -3.19
C PHE A 29 16.67 2.85 -1.82
N GLU A 30 15.88 3.93 -1.75
CA GLU A 30 15.53 4.57 -0.49
C GLU A 30 14.03 4.90 -0.44
N ILE A 31 13.38 4.58 0.69
CA ILE A 31 12.02 4.98 1.02
C ILE A 31 12.07 5.87 2.25
N SER A 32 11.66 7.13 2.10
CA SER A 32 11.59 8.11 3.20
C SER A 32 10.19 8.64 3.48
N THR A 33 9.31 8.66 2.47
CA THR A 33 7.95 9.23 2.59
C THR A 33 6.90 8.35 1.92
N GLN A 34 6.51 8.67 0.69
CA GLN A 34 5.57 7.95 -0.18
C GLN A 34 6.26 7.46 -1.46
N LEU A 35 7.49 7.91 -1.71
CA LEU A 35 8.25 7.61 -2.90
C LEU A 35 9.41 6.70 -2.55
N CYS A 36 9.70 5.76 -3.44
CA CYS A 36 10.97 5.06 -3.49
C CYS A 36 11.87 5.83 -4.45
N GLN A 37 13.04 6.26 -3.98
CA GLN A 37 14.05 6.90 -4.81
C GLN A 37 15.04 5.85 -5.29
N VAL A 38 15.42 5.94 -6.56
CA VAL A 38 16.52 5.16 -7.12
C VAL A 38 17.60 6.10 -7.63
N PHE A 39 18.84 5.79 -7.29
CA PHE A 39 20.01 6.47 -7.83
C PHE A 39 21.19 5.52 -7.94
N VAL A 40 22.08 5.81 -8.89
CA VAL A 40 23.34 5.09 -9.05
C VAL A 40 24.50 6.01 -8.70
N GLN A 41 25.48 5.47 -7.98
CA GLN A 41 26.70 6.15 -7.62
C GLN A 41 27.91 5.37 -8.10
N TYR A 42 28.95 6.10 -8.51
CA TYR A 42 30.28 5.53 -8.70
C TYR A 42 31.36 6.55 -8.37
N GLU A 43 32.52 6.07 -7.97
CA GLU A 43 33.69 6.90 -7.72
C GLU A 43 34.67 6.84 -8.92
N HIS A 44 35.15 8.00 -9.33
CA HIS A 44 36.18 8.12 -10.36
C HIS A 44 37.10 9.31 -10.04
N GLU A 45 38.40 9.06 -9.98
CA GLU A 45 39.42 10.09 -9.70
C GLU A 45 39.15 10.89 -8.41
N LYS A 46 38.74 10.20 -7.33
CA LYS A 46 38.36 10.79 -6.04
C LYS A 46 37.14 11.73 -6.09
N LYS A 47 36.35 11.66 -7.17
CA LYS A 47 35.05 12.34 -7.29
C LYS A 47 33.93 11.31 -7.30
N ASN A 48 32.89 11.59 -6.53
CA ASN A 48 31.67 10.80 -6.51
C ASN A 48 30.67 11.39 -7.51
N PHE A 49 30.22 10.54 -8.43
CA PHE A 49 29.17 10.87 -9.38
C PHE A 49 27.88 10.19 -8.94
N MET A 50 26.77 10.91 -9.02
CA MET A 50 25.44 10.42 -8.64
C MET A 50 24.44 10.78 -9.73
N TYR A 51 23.65 9.80 -10.15
CA TYR A 51 22.61 9.96 -11.16
C TYR A 51 21.28 9.47 -10.60
N LYS A 52 20.26 10.31 -10.63
CA LYS A 52 18.92 10.00 -10.09
C LYS A 52 18.05 9.35 -11.16
N ALA A 53 16.87 8.88 -10.76
CA ALA A 53 15.87 8.26 -11.65
C ALA A 53 15.64 9.01 -12.98
N ALA A 54 15.50 10.34 -12.95
CA ALA A 54 15.31 11.14 -14.16
C ALA A 54 16.52 11.10 -15.10
N ASP A 55 17.74 11.19 -14.56
CA ASP A 55 18.98 11.07 -15.32
C ASP A 55 19.12 9.68 -15.94
N LEU A 56 18.77 8.64 -15.17
CA LEU A 56 18.82 7.25 -15.62
C LEU A 56 17.84 6.98 -16.75
N ASN A 57 16.61 7.51 -16.66
CA ASN A 57 15.62 7.38 -17.71
C ASN A 57 16.00 8.13 -19.00
N ASP A 58 16.61 9.32 -18.87
CA ASP A 58 17.18 10.04 -20.00
C ASP A 58 18.33 9.27 -20.66
N LEU A 59 19.27 8.72 -19.87
CA LEU A 59 20.35 7.88 -20.39
C LEU A 59 19.83 6.61 -21.08
N ARG A 60 18.83 5.96 -20.48
CA ARG A 60 18.14 4.80 -21.07
C ARG A 60 17.50 5.15 -22.42
N SER A 61 16.78 6.26 -22.48
CA SER A 61 16.14 6.74 -23.72
C SER A 61 17.17 7.04 -24.82
N ARG A 62 18.29 7.68 -24.45
CA ARG A 62 19.40 7.94 -25.38
C ARG A 62 20.09 6.65 -25.83
N ALA A 63 20.28 5.68 -24.95
CA ALA A 63 20.86 4.38 -25.30
C ALA A 63 20.02 3.68 -26.37
N LEU A 64 18.70 3.64 -26.20
CA LEU A 64 17.76 3.09 -27.18
C LEU A 64 17.81 3.81 -28.53
N LEU A 65 17.86 5.15 -28.53
CA LEU A 65 18.00 5.94 -29.77
C LEU A 65 19.31 5.63 -30.50
N ILE A 66 20.43 5.52 -29.79
CA ILE A 66 21.74 5.18 -30.38
C ILE A 66 21.68 3.77 -30.99
N MET A 67 21.10 2.79 -30.27
CA MET A 67 20.94 1.42 -30.76
C MET A 67 20.16 1.38 -32.09
N ASN A 68 19.05 2.13 -32.18
CA ASN A 68 18.21 2.17 -33.37
C ASN A 68 18.90 2.79 -34.58
N VAL A 69 19.77 3.78 -34.37
CA VAL A 69 20.58 4.38 -35.45
C VAL A 69 21.63 3.39 -35.97
N ASP A 70 22.23 2.61 -35.07
CA ASP A 70 23.30 1.67 -35.42
C ASP A 70 22.79 0.37 -36.11
N GLU A 71 21.48 0.06 -36.08
CA GLU A 71 20.90 -1.11 -36.78
C GLU A 71 21.07 -1.07 -38.31
N LYS A 72 21.29 0.11 -38.90
CA LYS A 72 21.35 0.30 -40.35
C LYS A 72 22.69 -0.08 -40.98
N SER A 73 23.68 -0.56 -40.21
CA SER A 73 25.01 -0.93 -40.73
C SER A 73 25.65 -2.06 -39.92
N LYS A 74 26.12 -3.14 -40.56
CA LYS A 74 26.75 -4.29 -39.90
C LYS A 74 28.26 -4.11 -39.78
N SER A 75 28.76 -3.83 -38.58
CA SER A 75 30.18 -3.93 -38.23
C SER A 75 30.37 -4.42 -36.80
N ASP A 76 31.40 -5.24 -36.57
CA ASP A 76 31.63 -5.90 -35.27
C ASP A 76 31.77 -4.91 -34.10
N LYS A 77 32.38 -3.75 -34.34
CA LYS A 77 32.50 -2.67 -33.32
C LYS A 77 31.14 -2.09 -32.92
N LYS A 78 30.20 -1.99 -33.86
CA LYS A 78 28.84 -1.51 -33.57
C LYS A 78 28.01 -2.57 -32.85
N GLU A 79 28.25 -3.84 -33.16
CA GLU A 79 27.58 -4.95 -32.48
C GLU A 79 27.98 -5.04 -30.99
N LEU A 80 29.26 -4.94 -30.68
CA LEU A 80 29.74 -4.87 -29.29
C LEU A 80 29.19 -3.64 -28.54
N ARG A 81 29.11 -2.49 -29.22
CA ARG A 81 28.49 -1.27 -28.66
C ARG A 81 27.01 -1.49 -28.39
N LYS A 82 26.27 -2.12 -29.30
CA LYS A 82 24.85 -2.43 -29.15
C LYS A 82 24.62 -3.37 -27.98
N GLU A 83 25.45 -4.39 -27.82
CA GLU A 83 25.37 -5.32 -26.69
C GLU A 83 25.54 -4.59 -25.34
N LYS A 84 26.53 -3.70 -25.23
CA LYS A 84 26.74 -2.87 -24.04
C LYS A 84 25.55 -1.97 -23.72
N LEU A 85 25.03 -1.27 -24.75
CA LEU A 85 23.85 -0.42 -24.58
C LEU A 85 22.63 -1.24 -24.14
N ASN A 86 22.45 -2.42 -24.71
CA ASN A 86 21.37 -3.34 -24.31
C ASN A 86 21.51 -3.78 -22.84
N LYS A 87 22.72 -4.19 -22.41
CA LYS A 87 23.01 -4.53 -21.01
C LYS A 87 22.67 -3.38 -20.06
N PHE A 88 22.99 -2.14 -20.46
CA PHE A 88 22.63 -0.97 -19.68
C PHE A 88 21.11 -0.75 -19.61
N VAL A 89 20.41 -0.86 -20.74
CA VAL A 89 18.93 -0.71 -20.75
C VAL A 89 18.28 -1.72 -19.82
N VAL A 90 18.66 -3.01 -19.92
CA VAL A 90 18.16 -4.07 -19.04
C VAL A 90 18.48 -3.78 -17.57
N LEU A 91 19.68 -3.30 -17.26
CA LEU A 91 20.07 -2.94 -15.90
C LEU A 91 19.20 -1.80 -15.32
N ILE A 92 18.88 -0.78 -16.12
CA ILE A 92 18.01 0.32 -15.69
C ILE A 92 16.56 -0.16 -15.55
N ASP A 93 16.08 -1.02 -16.44
CA ASP A 93 14.75 -1.63 -16.34
C ASP A 93 14.60 -2.42 -15.04
N ASN A 94 15.58 -3.27 -14.73
CA ASN A 94 15.63 -4.00 -13.46
C ASN A 94 15.67 -3.05 -12.25
N ALA A 95 16.39 -1.93 -12.34
CA ALA A 95 16.42 -0.93 -11.26
C ALA A 95 15.02 -0.32 -11.02
N PHE A 96 14.29 0.01 -12.08
CA PHE A 96 12.93 0.52 -11.95
C PHE A 96 11.94 -0.55 -11.49
N GLU A 97 12.16 -1.82 -11.82
CA GLU A 97 11.39 -2.92 -11.27
C GLU A 97 11.60 -3.08 -9.76
N VAL A 98 12.84 -3.05 -9.27
CA VAL A 98 13.12 -3.01 -7.82
C VAL A 98 12.42 -1.83 -7.15
N GLN A 99 12.51 -0.63 -7.74
CA GLN A 99 11.83 0.56 -7.23
C GLN A 99 10.31 0.35 -7.14
N ALA A 100 9.71 -0.29 -8.14
CA ALA A 100 8.28 -0.58 -8.18
C ALA A 100 7.86 -1.59 -7.11
N ILE A 101 8.59 -2.70 -6.94
CA ILE A 101 8.29 -3.71 -5.91
C ILE A 101 8.45 -3.12 -4.51
N CYS A 102 9.49 -2.31 -4.27
CA CYS A 102 9.65 -1.56 -3.01
C CYS A 102 8.44 -0.67 -2.69
N LEU A 103 7.87 0.00 -3.70
CA LEU A 103 6.64 0.79 -3.53
C LEU A 103 5.43 -0.11 -3.25
N GLN A 104 5.31 -1.24 -3.93
CA GLN A 104 4.23 -2.21 -3.69
C GLN A 104 4.28 -2.76 -2.27
N LEU A 105 5.45 -3.15 -1.76
CA LEU A 105 5.65 -3.60 -0.38
C LEU A 105 5.25 -2.53 0.64
N LYS A 106 5.59 -1.27 0.37
CA LYS A 106 5.17 -0.14 1.20
C LYS A 106 3.66 0.05 1.18
N GLN A 107 3.03 0.01 0.00
CA GLN A 107 1.57 0.16 -0.16
C GLN A 107 0.81 -1.00 0.51
N ALA A 108 1.36 -2.21 0.44
CA ALA A 108 0.90 -3.38 1.16
C ALA A 108 1.13 -3.30 2.69
N GLY A 109 1.73 -2.22 3.20
CA GLY A 109 1.88 -2.00 4.63
C GLY A 109 3.03 -2.76 5.28
N HIS A 110 3.97 -3.30 4.50
CA HIS A 110 5.09 -4.05 5.06
C HIS A 110 5.96 -3.18 5.97
N PHE A 111 6.14 -3.60 7.23
CA PHE A 111 6.77 -2.76 8.25
C PHE A 111 8.22 -2.38 7.93
N GLY A 112 8.99 -3.30 7.35
CA GLY A 112 10.35 -3.04 6.87
C GLY A 112 10.45 -2.03 5.70
N PHE A 113 9.34 -1.68 5.05
CA PHE A 113 9.28 -0.73 3.93
C PHE A 113 8.64 0.61 4.30
N ALA A 114 8.35 0.82 5.60
CA ALA A 114 8.00 2.15 6.08
C ALA A 114 9.17 3.13 5.91
N SER A 115 10.38 2.66 6.25
CA SER A 115 11.67 3.29 5.97
C SER A 115 12.60 2.18 5.48
N TYR A 116 13.02 2.25 4.23
CA TYR A 116 13.85 1.21 3.60
C TYR A 116 15.05 1.84 2.94
N GLU A 117 16.21 1.21 3.10
CA GLU A 117 17.42 1.57 2.38
C GLU A 117 18.13 0.28 1.96
N ASN A 118 18.49 0.19 0.69
CA ASN A 118 19.28 -0.92 0.18
C ASN A 118 20.27 -0.46 -0.87
N LYS A 119 21.48 -1.01 -0.77
CA LYS A 119 22.54 -0.85 -1.75
C LYS A 119 22.73 -2.17 -2.48
N CYS A 120 22.66 -2.10 -3.81
CA CYS A 120 22.71 -3.28 -4.67
C CYS A 120 23.79 -3.12 -5.75
N GLY A 121 24.58 -4.18 -5.94
CA GLY A 121 25.46 -4.32 -7.09
C GLY A 121 24.66 -4.63 -8.36
N ARG A 122 25.22 -4.34 -9.53
CA ARG A 122 24.52 -4.57 -10.81
C ARG A 122 24.21 -6.03 -11.09
N GLU A 123 25.14 -6.91 -10.73
CA GLU A 123 25.04 -8.37 -10.90
C GLU A 123 23.92 -8.94 -10.01
N ASP A 124 23.62 -8.27 -8.89
CA ASP A 124 22.71 -8.75 -7.86
C ASP A 124 21.27 -8.27 -8.06
N MET A 125 21.01 -7.41 -9.05
CA MET A 125 19.68 -6.80 -9.27
C MET A 125 18.57 -7.84 -9.46
N VAL A 126 18.82 -8.86 -10.30
CA VAL A 126 17.84 -9.92 -10.56
C VAL A 126 17.57 -10.75 -9.30
N ALA A 127 18.61 -11.00 -8.50
CA ALA A 127 18.45 -11.70 -7.23
C ALA A 127 17.64 -10.85 -6.23
N LEU A 128 17.90 -9.54 -6.18
CA LEU A 128 17.14 -8.61 -5.34
C LEU A 128 15.67 -8.54 -5.75
N ILE A 129 15.35 -8.46 -7.05
CA ILE A 129 13.97 -8.52 -7.57
C ILE A 129 13.27 -9.76 -7.04
N LYS A 130 13.90 -10.93 -7.16
CA LYS A 130 13.33 -12.20 -6.69
C LYS A 130 13.11 -12.22 -5.17
N ILE A 131 14.06 -11.70 -4.40
CA ILE A 131 13.93 -11.61 -2.94
C ILE A 131 12.74 -10.71 -2.56
N LEU A 132 12.65 -9.53 -3.17
CA LEU A 132 11.59 -8.58 -2.88
C LEU A 132 10.21 -9.09 -3.33
N GLN A 133 10.13 -9.75 -4.48
CA GLN A 133 8.88 -10.35 -4.94
C GLN A 133 8.40 -11.45 -4.00
N ASN A 134 9.31 -12.35 -3.57
CA ASN A 134 8.96 -13.37 -2.59
C ASN A 134 8.49 -12.74 -1.27
N GLN A 135 9.17 -11.69 -0.78
CA GLN A 135 8.74 -10.96 0.41
C GLN A 135 7.35 -10.35 0.25
N TYR A 136 7.03 -9.82 -0.94
CA TYR A 136 5.71 -9.27 -1.24
C TYR A 136 4.64 -10.35 -1.23
N ASP A 137 4.87 -11.48 -1.91
CA ASP A 137 3.93 -12.58 -2.01
C ASP A 137 3.68 -13.24 -0.63
N ASP A 138 4.74 -13.43 0.16
CA ASP A 138 4.66 -13.95 1.53
C ASP A 138 3.85 -12.99 2.42
N TRP A 139 4.11 -11.69 2.32
CA TRP A 139 3.44 -10.66 3.10
C TRP A 139 1.95 -10.54 2.78
N GLU A 140 1.59 -10.54 1.49
CA GLU A 140 0.20 -10.54 1.04
C GLU A 140 -0.57 -11.77 1.53
N THR A 141 0.09 -12.93 1.52
CA THR A 141 -0.48 -14.18 2.04
C THR A 141 -0.73 -14.08 3.54
N GLU A 142 0.23 -13.55 4.29
CA GLU A 142 0.13 -13.38 5.73
C GLU A 142 -0.97 -12.37 6.12
N ILE A 143 -1.05 -11.22 5.44
CA ILE A 143 -2.12 -10.23 5.67
C ILE A 143 -3.49 -10.88 5.46
N LYS A 144 -3.68 -11.66 4.39
CA LYS A 144 -4.96 -12.34 4.11
C LYS A 144 -5.30 -13.32 5.21
N ALA A 145 -4.33 -14.11 5.69
CA ALA A 145 -4.53 -15.05 6.79
C ALA A 145 -4.91 -14.33 8.09
N ILE A 146 -4.19 -13.26 8.45
CA ILE A 146 -4.43 -12.46 9.64
C ILE A 146 -5.78 -11.74 9.59
N ARG A 147 -6.15 -11.15 8.45
CA ARG A 147 -7.46 -10.50 8.24
C ARG A 147 -8.64 -11.47 8.36
N THR A 148 -8.42 -12.73 7.98
CA THR A 148 -9.40 -13.81 8.16
C THR A 148 -9.51 -14.24 9.62
N ARG A 149 -8.39 -14.25 10.36
CA ARG A 149 -8.34 -14.69 11.77
C ARG A 149 -8.78 -13.61 12.77
N TYR A 150 -8.56 -12.35 12.43
CA TYR A 150 -8.75 -11.19 13.29
C TYR A 150 -9.62 -10.15 12.58
N ASN A 151 -10.94 -10.29 12.66
CA ASN A 151 -11.86 -9.45 11.89
C ASN A 151 -11.68 -7.92 12.10
N TYR A 152 -11.25 -7.49 13.29
CA TYR A 152 -10.98 -6.07 13.53
C TYR A 152 -9.79 -5.50 12.74
N MET A 153 -8.93 -6.35 12.17
CA MET A 153 -7.91 -5.93 11.19
C MET A 153 -8.54 -5.36 9.92
N ASN A 154 -9.77 -5.78 9.58
CA ASN A 154 -10.47 -5.35 8.36
C ASN A 154 -10.96 -3.89 8.43
N PHE A 155 -10.70 -3.17 9.51
CA PHE A 155 -10.96 -1.73 9.61
C PHE A 155 -9.78 -0.86 9.18
N PHE A 156 -8.59 -1.45 9.02
CA PHE A 156 -7.37 -0.75 8.66
C PHE A 156 -6.97 -1.13 7.23
N LEU A 157 -6.72 -0.10 6.42
CA LEU A 157 -6.07 -0.27 5.11
C LEU A 157 -4.66 -0.81 5.31
N SER A 158 -4.13 -1.52 4.32
CA SER A 158 -2.79 -2.11 4.37
C SER A 158 -1.74 -1.03 4.65
N ASN A 159 -1.82 0.11 3.97
CA ASN A 159 -0.91 1.25 4.19
C ASN A 159 -0.99 1.89 5.60
N GLN A 160 -2.05 1.61 6.38
CA GLN A 160 -2.23 2.09 7.76
C GLN A 160 -1.66 1.11 8.79
N LEU A 161 -1.33 -0.13 8.41
CA LEU A 161 -0.88 -1.17 9.34
C LEU A 161 0.41 -0.77 10.06
N TYR A 162 1.34 -0.09 9.38
CA TYR A 162 2.57 0.40 10.01
C TYR A 162 2.27 1.49 11.06
N GLU A 163 1.34 2.39 10.78
CA GLU A 163 0.94 3.43 11.74
C GLU A 163 0.29 2.80 12.98
N LEU A 164 -0.55 1.78 12.77
CA LEU A 164 -1.12 0.97 13.85
C LEU A 164 -0.05 0.23 14.66
N TYR A 165 0.94 -0.38 14.00
CA TYR A 165 2.08 -1.02 14.64
C TYR A 165 2.85 -0.02 15.54
N MET A 166 3.19 1.15 15.00
CA MET A 166 3.89 2.20 15.73
C MET A 166 3.08 2.75 16.90
N PHE A 167 1.76 2.91 16.72
CA PHE A 167 0.84 3.29 17.77
C PHE A 167 0.86 2.27 18.93
N LEU A 168 0.69 0.98 18.64
CA LEU A 168 0.61 -0.07 19.65
C LEU A 168 1.93 -0.30 20.41
N LYS A 169 3.07 -0.03 19.76
CA LYS A 169 4.40 -0.05 20.40
C LYS A 169 4.54 1.02 21.49
N GLY A 170 3.64 2.01 21.55
CA GLY A 170 3.55 2.96 22.66
C GLY A 170 4.76 3.89 22.79
N ASN A 171 5.50 4.13 21.70
CA ASN A 171 6.65 5.03 21.75
C ASN A 171 6.16 6.45 22.10
N THR A 172 6.71 7.07 23.15
CA THR A 172 6.23 8.34 23.74
C THR A 172 6.34 9.55 22.80
N GLN A 173 7.03 9.38 21.67
CA GLN A 173 7.08 10.33 20.54
C GLN A 173 6.16 9.93 19.38
N THR A 174 5.12 9.13 19.62
CA THR A 174 4.16 8.78 18.55
C THR A 174 3.65 10.07 17.93
N ASP A 175 3.95 10.23 16.64
CA ASP A 175 3.59 11.40 15.85
C ASP A 175 2.10 11.71 16.08
N ARG A 176 1.78 12.99 16.29
CA ARG A 176 0.38 13.46 16.41
C ARG A 176 -0.45 12.98 15.22
N LYS A 177 0.17 12.84 14.04
CA LYS A 177 -0.45 12.26 12.85
C LYS A 177 -0.86 10.80 13.07
N ILE A 178 0.01 9.94 13.59
CA ILE A 178 -0.30 8.53 13.86
C ILE A 178 -1.45 8.43 14.88
N LEU A 179 -1.41 9.23 15.96
CA LEU A 179 -2.49 9.30 16.94
C LEU A 179 -3.82 9.72 16.30
N ALA A 180 -3.78 10.70 15.40
CA ALA A 180 -4.97 11.17 14.68
C ALA A 180 -5.52 10.09 13.74
N THR A 181 -4.68 9.45 12.92
CA THR A 181 -5.09 8.42 11.97
C THR A 181 -5.65 7.19 12.69
N VAL A 182 -4.88 6.58 13.58
CA VAL A 182 -5.31 5.37 14.31
C VAL A 182 -6.50 5.69 15.20
N GLY A 183 -6.48 6.84 15.90
CA GLY A 183 -7.60 7.28 16.72
C GLY A 183 -8.88 7.51 15.91
N ALA A 184 -8.80 7.98 14.66
CA ALA A 184 -9.95 8.13 13.79
C ALA A 184 -10.54 6.77 13.39
N VAL A 185 -9.70 5.80 13.02
CA VAL A 185 -10.16 4.44 12.70
C VAL A 185 -10.77 3.76 13.92
N LEU A 186 -10.16 3.89 15.10
CA LEU A 186 -10.73 3.37 16.34
C LEU A 186 -12.10 4.01 16.66
N ARG A 187 -12.24 5.33 16.52
CA ARG A 187 -13.56 5.99 16.67
C ARG A 187 -14.57 5.54 15.63
N PHE A 188 -14.12 5.30 14.39
CA PHE A 188 -14.94 4.77 13.31
C PHE A 188 -15.44 3.36 13.63
N MET A 189 -14.61 2.51 14.25
CA MET A 189 -15.00 1.20 14.79
C MET A 189 -16.00 1.30 15.95
N GLY A 190 -16.23 2.49 16.50
CA GLY A 190 -17.16 2.72 17.60
C GLY A 190 -16.50 2.88 18.97
N LEU A 191 -15.17 2.91 19.07
CA LEU A 191 -14.51 3.20 20.36
C LEU A 191 -14.83 4.62 20.82
N SER A 192 -15.33 4.74 22.05
CA SER A 192 -15.53 6.03 22.69
C SER A 192 -14.20 6.71 23.02
N THR A 193 -14.22 8.04 23.10
CA THR A 193 -13.08 8.83 23.60
C THR A 193 -12.63 8.37 24.99
N ASP A 194 -13.58 7.89 25.82
CA ASP A 194 -13.29 7.33 27.15
C ASP A 194 -12.43 6.04 27.09
N THR A 195 -12.63 5.24 26.05
CA THR A 195 -11.83 4.02 25.81
C THR A 195 -10.43 4.36 25.33
N LEU A 196 -10.25 5.50 24.64
CA LEU A 196 -8.93 6.02 24.28
C LEU A 196 -8.13 6.44 25.53
N TYR A 197 -8.74 6.78 26.66
CA TYR A 197 -7.97 6.97 27.91
C TYR A 197 -7.46 5.65 28.51
N GLN A 198 -7.93 4.48 28.04
CA GLN A 198 -7.38 3.18 28.40
C GLN A 198 -6.21 2.72 27.50
N ILE A 199 -5.76 3.58 26.58
CA ILE A 199 -4.55 3.38 25.77
C ILE A 199 -3.34 2.84 26.58
N PRO A 200 -3.06 3.28 27.83
CA PRO A 200 -1.98 2.69 28.63
C PRO A 200 -2.15 1.19 28.90
N LYS A 201 -3.38 0.68 29.08
CA LYS A 201 -3.66 -0.75 29.22
C LYS A 201 -3.48 -1.50 27.89
N ILE A 202 -3.78 -0.83 26.77
CA ILE A 202 -3.56 -1.36 25.43
C ILE A 202 -2.05 -1.58 25.20
N TYR A 203 -1.23 -0.58 25.52
CA TYR A 203 0.23 -0.67 25.41
C TYR A 203 0.82 -1.77 26.28
N GLN A 204 0.31 -1.96 27.51
CA GLN A 204 0.75 -3.06 28.38
C GLN A 204 0.43 -4.45 27.82
N LYS A 205 -0.59 -4.58 26.98
CA LYS A 205 -0.99 -5.86 26.39
C LYS A 205 -0.25 -6.18 25.10
N TYR A 206 0.21 -5.16 24.37
CA TYR A 206 0.95 -5.34 23.15
C TYR A 206 2.33 -5.94 23.43
N THR A 207 2.60 -7.11 22.86
CA THR A 207 3.93 -7.73 22.94
C THR A 207 4.74 -7.25 21.75
N THR A 208 5.83 -6.52 21.99
CA THR A 208 6.73 -6.15 20.90
C THR A 208 7.52 -7.40 20.49
N PRO A 209 7.47 -7.82 19.22
CA PRO A 209 8.24 -8.97 18.76
C PRO A 209 9.73 -8.65 18.66
N GLU A 210 10.54 -9.69 18.44
CA GLU A 210 11.95 -9.53 18.13
C GLU A 210 12.15 -8.68 16.86
N SER A 211 13.30 -8.00 16.77
CA SER A 211 13.60 -7.12 15.65
C SER A 211 13.62 -7.90 14.33
N GLY A 212 12.77 -7.50 13.39
CA GLY A 212 12.67 -8.12 12.06
C GLY A 212 11.58 -9.19 11.94
N ASP A 213 10.93 -9.60 13.03
CA ASP A 213 9.81 -10.55 12.97
C ASP A 213 8.48 -9.82 12.68
N HIS A 214 8.30 -9.50 11.39
CA HIS A 214 7.12 -8.76 10.91
C HIS A 214 5.84 -9.60 10.96
N THR A 215 5.92 -10.91 10.77
CA THR A 215 4.79 -11.83 10.88
C THR A 215 4.25 -11.85 12.30
N LYS A 216 5.13 -11.98 13.30
CA LYS A 216 4.71 -11.95 14.70
C LYS A 216 4.17 -10.57 15.10
N ALA A 217 4.70 -9.49 14.54
CA ALA A 217 4.14 -8.16 14.72
C ALA A 217 2.69 -8.09 14.24
N LEU A 218 2.37 -8.57 13.03
CA LEU A 218 0.99 -8.61 12.51
C LEU A 218 0.05 -9.40 13.42
N GLU A 219 0.47 -10.59 13.84
CA GLU A 219 -0.29 -11.45 14.74
C GLU A 219 -0.57 -10.75 16.08
N ASN A 220 0.43 -10.09 16.67
CA ASN A 220 0.28 -9.35 17.92
C ASN A 220 -0.66 -8.15 17.78
N ILE A 221 -0.67 -7.46 16.62
CA ILE A 221 -1.62 -6.39 16.32
C ILE A 221 -3.04 -6.95 16.32
N GLY A 222 -3.29 -8.04 15.57
CA GLY A 222 -4.59 -8.68 15.48
C GLY A 222 -5.13 -9.12 16.86
N GLN A 223 -4.27 -9.77 17.66
CA GLN A 223 -4.62 -10.15 19.05
C GLN A 223 -4.96 -8.94 19.92
N THR A 224 -4.23 -7.85 19.75
CA THR A 224 -4.45 -6.61 20.52
C THR A 224 -5.76 -5.94 20.13
N LEU A 225 -6.08 -5.87 18.82
CA LEU A 225 -7.39 -5.38 18.37
C LEU A 225 -8.55 -6.24 18.90
N ASN A 226 -8.40 -7.56 18.90
CA ASN A 226 -9.37 -8.49 19.52
C ASN A 226 -9.48 -8.34 21.05
N PHE A 227 -8.44 -7.87 21.72
CA PHE A 227 -8.51 -7.54 23.14
C PHE A 227 -9.23 -6.22 23.35
N ILE A 228 -8.85 -5.19 22.59
CA ILE A 228 -9.50 -3.87 22.60
C ILE A 228 -11.01 -4.01 22.41
N SER A 229 -11.43 -4.91 21.52
CA SER A 229 -12.85 -5.16 21.28
C SER A 229 -13.66 -5.68 22.46
N LYS A 230 -12.98 -6.21 23.48
CA LYS A 230 -13.59 -6.75 24.69
C LYS A 230 -13.57 -5.75 25.87
N ILE A 231 -12.87 -4.62 25.76
CA ILE A 231 -12.66 -3.68 26.88
C ILE A 231 -13.95 -2.94 27.28
N LYS A 232 -14.92 -2.83 26.39
CA LYS A 232 -16.32 -2.45 26.65
C LYS A 232 -17.09 -2.70 25.36
N ASP A 233 -18.38 -3.02 25.47
CA ASP A 233 -19.23 -3.32 24.31
C ASP A 233 -19.02 -2.28 23.21
N PHE A 234 -18.51 -2.74 22.06
CA PHE A 234 -18.52 -1.99 20.79
C PHE A 234 -19.95 -1.65 20.34
N SER A 235 -20.95 -2.04 21.14
CA SER A 235 -22.28 -1.50 21.14
C SER A 235 -22.25 -0.02 21.50
N ARG A 236 -21.96 0.84 20.51
CA ARG A 236 -22.83 2.00 20.38
C ARG A 236 -24.24 1.44 20.45
N ASP A 237 -25.05 1.87 21.41
CA ASP A 237 -26.49 1.66 21.38
C ASP A 237 -26.98 2.18 20.04
N GLN A 238 -27.03 1.29 19.04
CA GLN A 238 -27.58 1.59 17.72
C GLN A 238 -29.00 1.99 18.04
N LYS A 239 -29.29 3.29 17.89
CA LYS A 239 -30.59 3.84 18.26
C LYS A 239 -31.65 2.99 17.55
N ARG A 240 -32.38 2.20 18.35
CA ARG A 240 -33.52 1.47 17.84
C ARG A 240 -34.54 2.51 17.41
N ILE A 241 -35.00 2.38 16.19
CA ILE A 241 -36.04 3.24 15.68
C ILE A 241 -37.33 2.67 16.28
N ALA A 242 -37.98 3.44 17.17
CA ALA A 242 -39.28 3.05 17.74
C ALA A 242 -40.21 2.68 16.60
N GLU A 243 -40.77 1.47 16.63
CA GLU A 243 -41.53 0.79 15.55
C GLU A 243 -42.01 1.74 14.46
N ALA A 244 -41.11 2.07 13.54
CA ALA A 244 -41.44 2.93 12.43
C ALA A 244 -42.37 2.12 11.55
N GLN A 245 -43.56 2.66 11.32
CA GLN A 245 -44.53 2.21 10.32
C GLN A 245 -43.78 1.57 9.15
N ASN A 246 -43.99 0.27 8.92
CA ASN A 246 -43.33 -0.52 7.87
C ASN A 246 -43.10 0.36 6.64
N VAL A 247 -41.85 0.74 6.36
CA VAL A 247 -41.54 1.61 5.23
C VAL A 247 -41.79 0.76 3.99
N SER A 248 -42.97 0.90 3.39
CA SER A 248 -43.54 -0.04 2.42
C SER A 248 -42.78 -0.15 1.10
N PHE A 249 -41.75 0.68 0.89
CA PHE A 249 -41.07 0.82 -0.39
C PHE A 249 -39.90 -0.16 -0.59
N VAL A 250 -39.43 -0.87 0.45
CA VAL A 250 -38.26 -1.77 0.32
C VAL A 250 -38.44 -3.08 1.09
N GLU A 251 -38.08 -4.20 0.47
CA GLU A 251 -38.13 -5.53 1.11
C GLU A 251 -37.07 -5.70 2.22
N LYS A 252 -37.27 -6.72 3.07
CA LYS A 252 -36.26 -7.13 4.05
C LYS A 252 -35.19 -7.97 3.37
N VAL A 253 -33.93 -7.64 3.62
CA VAL A 253 -32.81 -8.45 3.11
C VAL A 253 -32.78 -9.80 3.85
N GLN A 254 -32.29 -10.86 3.19
CA GLN A 254 -32.08 -12.17 3.82
C GLN A 254 -30.60 -12.34 4.22
N PRO A 255 -30.30 -12.86 5.42
CA PRO A 255 -28.92 -13.21 5.79
C PRO A 255 -28.27 -14.14 4.76
N GLY A 256 -27.00 -13.91 4.43
CA GLY A 256 -26.23 -14.74 3.50
C GLY A 256 -26.59 -14.56 2.01
N LYS A 257 -27.50 -13.65 1.66
CA LYS A 257 -27.85 -13.35 0.27
C LYS A 257 -27.54 -11.88 -0.06
N PRO A 258 -26.82 -11.61 -1.16
CA PRO A 258 -26.66 -10.23 -1.61
C PRO A 258 -28.01 -9.65 -2.02
N TYR A 259 -28.19 -8.36 -1.75
CA TYR A 259 -29.35 -7.59 -2.17
C TYR A 259 -28.89 -6.48 -3.11
N PHE A 260 -29.55 -6.36 -4.26
CA PHE A 260 -29.25 -5.35 -5.27
C PHE A 260 -30.46 -4.44 -5.43
N ALA A 261 -30.23 -3.14 -5.27
CA ALA A 261 -31.19 -2.11 -5.64
C ALA A 261 -30.61 -1.32 -6.81
N TRP A 262 -31.39 -1.17 -7.87
CA TRP A 262 -31.03 -0.31 -9.00
C TRP A 262 -31.83 0.98 -8.92
N LEU A 263 -31.13 2.11 -8.95
CA LEU A 263 -31.70 3.44 -8.98
C LEU A 263 -31.07 4.20 -10.15
N ASP A 264 -31.81 5.14 -10.72
CA ASP A 264 -31.25 6.03 -11.74
C ASP A 264 -30.11 6.88 -11.14
N GLU A 265 -29.12 7.21 -11.97
CA GLU A 265 -27.89 7.92 -11.56
C GLU A 265 -28.16 9.25 -10.82
N SER A 266 -29.23 9.94 -11.20
CA SER A 266 -29.65 11.21 -10.57
C SER A 266 -30.70 11.05 -9.47
N SER A 267 -31.00 9.81 -9.06
CA SER A 267 -32.06 9.54 -8.11
C SER A 267 -31.71 10.06 -6.71
N PRO A 268 -32.53 10.95 -6.13
CA PRO A 268 -32.33 11.43 -4.76
C PRO A 268 -32.72 10.38 -3.70
N LEU A 269 -33.06 9.15 -4.11
CA LEU A 269 -33.62 8.12 -3.25
C LEU A 269 -32.56 7.21 -2.63
N VAL A 270 -31.29 7.27 -3.03
CA VAL A 270 -30.27 6.31 -2.58
C VAL A 270 -30.17 6.25 -1.05
N ILE A 271 -30.06 7.42 -0.39
CA ILE A 271 -30.02 7.49 1.07
C ILE A 271 -31.34 7.00 1.69
N LYS A 272 -32.49 7.30 1.08
CA LYS A 272 -33.80 6.85 1.59
C LYS A 272 -33.94 5.33 1.50
N VAL A 273 -33.48 4.72 0.41
CA VAL A 273 -33.48 3.26 0.20
C VAL A 273 -32.53 2.59 1.20
N LEU A 274 -31.31 3.11 1.35
CA LEU A 274 -30.35 2.64 2.34
C LEU A 274 -30.95 2.66 3.76
N LEU A 275 -31.53 3.79 4.17
CA LEU A 275 -32.15 3.90 5.49
C LEU A 275 -33.35 2.98 5.64
N ALA A 276 -34.21 2.87 4.63
CA ALA A 276 -35.36 1.96 4.64
C ALA A 276 -34.92 0.49 4.77
N LEU A 277 -33.83 0.09 4.10
CA LEU A 277 -33.24 -1.25 4.23
C LEU A 277 -32.87 -1.54 5.68
N TYR A 278 -32.13 -0.65 6.34
CA TYR A 278 -31.76 -0.82 7.74
C TYR A 278 -32.98 -0.80 8.68
N CYS A 279 -33.90 0.14 8.49
CA CYS A 279 -35.15 0.22 9.25
C CYS A 279 -35.95 -1.09 9.17
N ASN A 280 -36.29 -1.54 7.97
CA ASN A 280 -37.16 -2.70 7.76
C ASN A 280 -36.51 -4.01 8.24
N THR A 281 -35.19 -4.03 8.26
CA THR A 281 -34.41 -5.26 8.41
C THR A 281 -33.84 -5.45 9.83
N THR A 282 -33.25 -4.41 10.41
CA THR A 282 -32.60 -4.47 11.74
C THR A 282 -33.27 -3.56 12.77
N ASN A 283 -34.25 -2.74 12.39
CA ASN A 283 -34.87 -1.71 13.23
C ASN A 283 -33.86 -0.72 13.83
N THR A 284 -32.73 -0.50 13.16
CA THR A 284 -31.65 0.39 13.60
C THR A 284 -31.21 1.31 12.47
N LEU A 285 -30.45 2.35 12.79
CA LEU A 285 -29.73 3.16 11.80
C LEU A 285 -28.36 2.53 11.47
N PRO A 286 -27.86 2.69 10.24
CA PRO A 286 -26.51 2.27 9.88
C PRO A 286 -25.44 2.95 10.75
N LEU A 287 -24.40 2.20 11.11
CA LEU A 287 -23.15 2.75 11.62
C LEU A 287 -22.21 3.09 10.46
N ALA A 288 -21.30 4.02 10.69
CA ALA A 288 -20.39 4.51 9.66
C ALA A 288 -19.55 3.39 9.01
N TYR A 289 -19.16 2.37 9.78
CA TYR A 289 -18.39 1.24 9.26
C TYR A 289 -19.18 0.18 8.49
N GLN A 290 -20.51 0.32 8.45
CA GLN A 290 -21.40 -0.62 7.77
C GLN A 290 -21.84 -0.11 6.40
N VAL A 291 -21.37 1.05 5.95
CA VAL A 291 -21.77 1.64 4.68
C VAL A 291 -20.53 2.18 4.00
N LEU A 292 -20.35 1.82 2.73
CA LEU A 292 -19.37 2.42 1.85
C LEU A 292 -20.09 3.14 0.72
N PHE A 293 -19.85 4.44 0.63
CA PHE A 293 -20.25 5.27 -0.50
C PHE A 293 -19.12 5.24 -1.52
N CYS A 294 -19.29 4.50 -2.61
CA CYS A 294 -18.26 4.44 -3.62
C CYS A 294 -18.24 5.74 -4.44
N HIS A 295 -17.04 6.08 -4.91
CA HIS A 295 -16.77 7.12 -5.90
C HIS A 295 -15.62 6.65 -6.80
N GLU A 296 -15.24 7.46 -7.80
CA GLU A 296 -14.22 7.10 -8.80
C GLU A 296 -12.86 6.71 -8.21
N ASP A 297 -12.51 7.23 -7.03
CA ASP A 297 -11.24 6.91 -6.35
C ASP A 297 -11.37 5.84 -5.26
N THR A 298 -12.55 5.23 -5.08
CA THR A 298 -12.72 4.14 -4.12
C THR A 298 -11.88 2.93 -4.56
N SER A 299 -10.97 2.52 -3.69
CA SER A 299 -10.06 1.43 -3.98
C SER A 299 -10.74 0.06 -3.84
N PHE A 300 -10.24 -0.93 -4.59
CA PHE A 300 -10.69 -2.31 -4.42
C PHE A 300 -10.43 -2.83 -3.00
N GLU A 301 -9.37 -2.36 -2.33
CA GLU A 301 -9.08 -2.73 -0.95
C GLU A 301 -10.19 -2.29 0.01
N GLU A 302 -10.73 -1.08 -0.14
CA GLU A 302 -11.84 -0.60 0.70
C GLU A 302 -13.08 -1.48 0.56
N ILE A 303 -13.38 -1.90 -0.68
CA ILE A 303 -14.47 -2.82 -1.01
C ILE A 303 -14.21 -4.20 -0.38
N ASP A 304 -13.04 -4.80 -0.60
CA ASP A 304 -12.65 -6.10 -0.05
C ASP A 304 -12.71 -6.11 1.48
N LEU A 305 -12.17 -5.08 2.13
CA LEU A 305 -12.23 -4.93 3.58
C LEU A 305 -13.66 -4.79 4.11
N LEU A 306 -14.53 -4.11 3.38
CA LEU A 306 -15.95 -4.02 3.73
C LEU A 306 -16.64 -5.39 3.61
N ILE A 307 -16.36 -6.15 2.55
CA ILE A 307 -16.89 -7.51 2.37
C ILE A 307 -16.40 -8.42 3.50
N ARG A 308 -15.11 -8.41 3.82
CA ARG A 308 -14.53 -9.24 4.89
C ARG A 308 -15.16 -8.97 6.25
N ARG A 309 -15.52 -7.72 6.55
CA ARG A 309 -16.26 -7.36 7.77
C ARG A 309 -17.64 -8.04 7.86
N CYS A 310 -18.19 -8.52 6.75
CA CYS A 310 -19.45 -9.27 6.68
C CYS A 310 -19.30 -10.78 6.92
N GLU A 311 -18.11 -11.37 6.74
CA GLU A 311 -17.95 -12.82 6.60
C GLU A 311 -17.92 -13.58 7.94
N GLU A 312 -17.63 -12.91 9.06
CA GLU A 312 -17.56 -13.56 10.38
C GLU A 312 -18.88 -13.51 11.15
N SER A 313 -19.18 -14.56 11.93
CA SER A 313 -20.35 -14.75 12.80
C SER A 313 -20.17 -14.29 14.26
N THR A 314 -19.45 -13.17 14.51
CA THR A 314 -19.40 -12.55 15.86
C THR A 314 -20.63 -11.64 16.09
N GLU A 315 -20.90 -11.05 17.26
CA GLU A 315 -22.09 -10.18 17.40
C GLU A 315 -22.17 -9.02 16.38
N ILE A 316 -21.04 -8.65 15.76
CA ILE A 316 -20.93 -7.73 14.62
C ILE A 316 -21.57 -8.31 13.34
N SER A 317 -21.57 -9.63 13.16
CA SER A 317 -22.15 -10.37 12.02
C SER A 317 -23.65 -10.22 11.80
N LYS A 318 -24.37 -9.74 12.83
CA LYS A 318 -25.79 -9.42 12.69
C LYS A 318 -26.00 -8.12 11.91
N GLN A 319 -24.91 -7.41 11.59
CA GLN A 319 -24.93 -6.11 10.96
C GLN A 319 -24.63 -6.24 9.48
N ARG A 320 -25.51 -5.61 8.71
CA ARG A 320 -25.58 -5.74 7.26
C ARG A 320 -24.86 -4.56 6.67
N ILE A 321 -24.17 -4.79 5.56
CA ILE A 321 -23.32 -3.77 4.97
C ILE A 321 -23.81 -3.48 3.55
N CYS A 322 -23.87 -2.19 3.20
CA CYS A 322 -24.40 -1.74 1.91
C CYS A 322 -23.29 -1.12 1.05
N PHE A 323 -23.30 -1.49 -0.22
CA PHE A 323 -22.57 -0.82 -1.29
C PHE A 323 -23.49 0.20 -1.96
N GLN A 324 -22.98 1.39 -2.21
CA GLN A 324 -23.51 2.28 -3.23
C GLN A 324 -22.48 2.37 -4.34
N LEU A 325 -22.84 1.96 -5.55
CA LEU A 325 -22.09 2.27 -6.77
C LEU A 325 -22.55 3.62 -7.34
#